data_AF-A0A0G1KW81-F1
#
_entry.id   AF-A0A0G1KW81-F1
#
_cell.length_a   1.000
_cell.length_b   1.000
_cell.length_c   1.000
_cell.angle_alpha   90.00
_cell.angle_beta   90.00
_cell.angle_gamma   90.00
#
_symmetry.space_group_name_H-M   'P 1'
#
loop_
_entity.id
_entity.type
_entity.pdbx_description
1 polymer ?
#
loop_
_entity_poly.entity_id
_entity_poly.type
_entity_poly.pdbx_seq_one_letter_code
_entity_poly.pdbx_strand_id
1 'polypeptide(L)'
;MNKQKLFWWFFWLFNWLVIFSFWFLTGGFEFSSLTESFIHLGGLFGLMAAFMILTQFFLMGRNLWLEKTFGLDKLSRFHHLNGKYSLIFLLAHPLFIILGYSLAAEINFLNQLKFFAFGNDETLKALIALFLFVFVVLSSLIVSLRKLRYELWYFIHLAVYLAVLLSFSHQFEFGYSLTGSNLFYGYWVLLYLLVLFNHLKFRFLRPLLNFYRHGFKVGRIIRENYNVVSIYISGKNLESRRFHEKTAKPALGGKSDY
;
A
#
# COMPACT_ATOMS: atom_id res chain seq x y z
N MET A 1 -19.33 17.04 -5.52
CA MET A 1 -18.04 16.31 -5.54
C MET A 1 -17.57 16.15 -6.99
N ASN A 2 -16.28 16.37 -7.31
CA ASN A 2 -15.76 16.19 -8.68
C ASN A 2 -16.04 14.75 -9.16
N LYS A 3 -16.56 14.56 -10.39
CA LYS A 3 -16.86 13.25 -10.99
C LYS A 3 -15.68 12.25 -10.86
N GLN A 4 -14.44 12.74 -10.99
CA GLN A 4 -13.23 11.90 -10.80
C GLN A 4 -13.05 11.43 -9.35
N LYS A 5 -13.32 12.29 -8.36
CA LYS A 5 -13.26 11.90 -6.94
C LYS A 5 -14.31 10.86 -6.61
N LEU A 6 -15.54 11.07 -7.10
CA LEU A 6 -16.63 10.13 -6.93
C LEU A 6 -16.29 8.76 -7.54
N PHE A 7 -15.72 8.75 -8.75
CA PHE A 7 -15.26 7.53 -9.40
C PHE A 7 -14.27 6.74 -8.54
N TRP A 8 -13.23 7.38 -8.00
CA TRP A 8 -12.22 6.68 -7.20
C TRP A 8 -12.77 6.15 -5.88
N TRP A 9 -13.64 6.92 -5.21
CA TRP A 9 -14.33 6.45 -4.01
C TRP A 9 -15.26 5.28 -4.31
N PHE A 10 -16.04 5.38 -5.38
CA PHE A 10 -16.90 4.29 -5.83
C PHE A 10 -16.08 3.04 -6.17
N PHE A 11 -14.98 3.18 -6.91
CA PHE A 11 -14.08 2.07 -7.22
C PHE A 11 -13.56 1.40 -5.95
N TRP A 12 -13.10 2.17 -4.97
CA TRP A 12 -12.60 1.62 -3.72
C TRP A 12 -13.69 0.92 -2.90
N LEU A 13 -14.87 1.54 -2.75
CA LEU A 13 -16.01 0.95 -2.05
C LEU A 13 -16.61 -0.27 -2.76
N PHE A 14 -16.58 -0.26 -4.10
CA PHE A 14 -17.02 -1.39 -4.90
C PHE A 14 -16.14 -2.63 -4.65
N ASN A 15 -14.82 -2.46 -4.56
CA ASN A 15 -13.94 -3.59 -4.23
C ASN A 15 -14.21 -4.13 -2.82
N TRP A 16 -14.49 -3.27 -1.84
CA TRP A 16 -14.98 -3.71 -0.53
C TRP A 16 -16.26 -4.54 -0.64
N LEU A 17 -17.25 -4.04 -1.39
CA LEU A 17 -18.51 -4.75 -1.60
C LEU A 17 -18.28 -6.12 -2.23
N VAL A 18 -17.41 -6.22 -3.24
CA VAL A 18 -17.06 -7.49 -3.88
C VAL A 18 -16.45 -8.47 -2.87
N ILE A 19 -15.46 -8.02 -2.08
CA ILE A 19 -14.81 -8.85 -1.04
C ILE A 19 -15.84 -9.39 -0.04
N PHE A 20 -16.68 -8.52 0.51
CA PHE A 20 -17.72 -8.92 1.46
C PHE A 20 -18.75 -9.86 0.83
N SER A 21 -19.14 -9.60 -0.43
CA SER A 21 -20.11 -10.43 -1.14
C SER A 21 -19.57 -11.84 -1.38
N PHE A 22 -18.31 -11.99 -1.82
CA PHE A 22 -17.71 -13.31 -2.03
C PHE A 22 -17.47 -14.05 -0.72
N TRP A 23 -17.03 -13.35 0.34
CA TRP A 23 -16.92 -13.95 1.66
C TRP A 23 -18.30 -14.45 2.16
N PHE A 24 -19.35 -13.65 1.97
CA PHE A 24 -20.72 -14.03 2.34
C PHE A 24 -21.21 -15.25 1.54
N LEU A 25 -20.98 -15.27 0.22
CA LEU A 25 -21.42 -16.35 -0.68
C LEU A 25 -20.65 -17.67 -0.48
N THR A 26 -19.45 -17.62 0.12
CA THR A 26 -18.62 -18.81 0.41
C THR A 26 -18.83 -19.37 1.83
N GLY A 27 -19.97 -19.04 2.46
CA GLY A 27 -20.35 -19.55 3.78
C GLY A 27 -19.92 -18.67 4.95
N GLY A 28 -19.54 -17.41 4.72
CA GLY A 28 -19.04 -16.51 5.79
C GLY A 28 -20.00 -16.25 6.96
N PHE A 29 -21.28 -16.60 6.83
CA PHE A 29 -22.29 -16.44 7.89
C PHE A 29 -22.64 -17.74 8.63
N GLU A 30 -22.01 -18.87 8.30
CA GLU A 30 -22.21 -20.14 8.98
C GLU A 30 -21.50 -20.10 10.35
N PHE A 31 -22.15 -19.45 11.31
CA PHE A 31 -21.70 -19.33 12.69
C PHE A 31 -22.29 -20.45 13.54
N SER A 32 -22.25 -21.69 13.05
CA SER A 32 -22.88 -22.82 13.76
C SER A 32 -22.07 -23.25 15.00
N SER A 33 -20.77 -22.90 15.02
CA SER A 33 -19.88 -23.09 16.16
C SER A 33 -18.90 -21.92 16.34
N LEU A 34 -18.29 -21.83 17.53
CA LEU A 34 -17.23 -20.86 17.82
C LEU A 34 -16.00 -21.09 16.92
N THR A 35 -15.70 -22.36 16.64
CA THR A 35 -14.63 -22.79 15.73
C THR A 35 -14.81 -22.20 14.33
N GLU A 36 -15.98 -22.42 13.72
CA GLU A 36 -16.31 -21.88 12.40
C GLU A 36 -16.29 -20.36 12.41
N SER A 37 -16.85 -19.75 13.46
CA SER A 37 -16.87 -18.29 13.62
C SER A 37 -15.47 -17.69 13.55
N PHE A 38 -14.51 -18.27 14.27
CA PHE A 38 -13.13 -17.80 14.26
C PHE A 38 -12.44 -18.04 12.91
N ILE A 39 -12.66 -19.18 12.26
CA ILE A 39 -12.07 -19.47 10.96
C ILE A 39 -12.61 -18.51 9.87
N HIS A 40 -13.92 -18.31 9.81
CA HIS A 40 -14.55 -17.43 8.82
C HIS A 40 -14.17 -15.96 9.00
N LEU A 41 -14.19 -15.45 10.25
CA LEU A 41 -13.76 -14.07 10.55
C LEU A 41 -12.25 -13.90 10.33
N GLY A 42 -11.44 -14.89 10.70
CA GLY A 42 -10.01 -14.91 10.41
C GLY A 42 -9.74 -14.79 8.91
N GLY A 43 -10.43 -15.59 8.09
CA GLY A 43 -10.35 -15.51 6.63
C GLY A 43 -10.75 -14.14 6.08
N LEU A 44 -11.84 -13.56 6.58
CA LEU A 44 -12.26 -12.20 6.22
C LEU A 44 -11.17 -11.17 6.53
N PHE A 45 -10.63 -11.17 7.74
CA PHE A 45 -9.56 -10.25 8.12
C PHE A 45 -8.32 -10.39 7.23
N GLY A 46 -8.01 -11.60 6.75
CA GLY A 46 -6.95 -11.84 5.77
C GLY A 46 -7.21 -11.12 4.44
N LEU A 47 -8.42 -11.26 3.89
CA LEU A 47 -8.84 -10.57 2.65
C LEU A 47 -8.84 -9.05 2.82
N MET A 48 -9.36 -8.56 3.95
CA MET A 48 -9.37 -7.13 4.28
C MET A 48 -7.95 -6.58 4.39
N ALA A 49 -7.06 -7.27 5.10
CA ALA A 49 -5.67 -6.88 5.24
C ALA A 49 -4.96 -6.81 3.89
N ALA A 50 -5.10 -7.85 3.05
CA ALA A 50 -4.49 -7.90 1.72
C ALA A 50 -5.00 -6.77 0.82
N PHE A 51 -6.32 -6.53 0.77
CA PHE A 51 -6.88 -5.43 -0.01
C PHE A 51 -6.40 -4.04 0.47
N MET A 52 -6.31 -3.84 1.78
CA MET A 52 -5.78 -2.60 2.33
C MET A 52 -4.29 -2.44 2.03
N ILE A 53 -3.49 -3.52 2.05
CA ILE A 53 -2.08 -3.50 1.64
C ILE A 53 -1.98 -3.14 0.15
N LEU A 54 -2.77 -3.74 -0.74
CA LEU A 54 -2.83 -3.37 -2.16
C LEU A 54 -3.20 -1.88 -2.33
N THR A 55 -4.15 -1.39 -1.53
CA THR A 55 -4.50 0.03 -1.47
C THR A 55 -3.28 0.88 -1.08
N GLN A 56 -2.40 0.43 -0.17
CA GLN A 56 -1.18 1.18 0.17
C GLN A 56 -0.29 1.45 -1.03
N PHE A 57 -0.02 0.41 -1.82
CA PHE A 57 0.79 0.51 -3.02
C PHE A 57 0.13 1.42 -4.04
N PHE A 58 -1.20 1.31 -4.19
CA PHE A 58 -1.93 2.16 -5.11
C PHE A 58 -1.90 3.65 -4.73
N LEU A 59 -2.01 3.98 -3.44
CA LEU A 59 -1.95 5.36 -2.94
C LEU A 59 -0.59 6.01 -3.12
N MET A 60 0.49 5.26 -2.89
CA MET A 60 1.88 5.76 -2.95
C MET A 60 2.64 5.31 -4.20
N GLY A 61 1.92 4.83 -5.23
CA GLY A 61 2.46 4.37 -6.51
C GLY A 61 2.79 5.47 -7.51
N ARG A 62 2.61 6.75 -7.14
CA ARG A 62 2.78 7.93 -8.02
C ARG A 62 1.83 7.94 -9.22
N ASN A 63 0.65 7.37 -9.04
CA ASN A 63 -0.40 7.35 -10.05
C ASN A 63 -0.86 8.79 -10.37
N LEU A 64 -0.57 9.22 -11.60
CA LEU A 64 -0.92 10.56 -12.08
C LEU A 64 -2.39 10.92 -11.91
N TRP A 65 -3.28 9.96 -12.09
CA TRP A 65 -4.71 10.21 -12.03
C TRP A 65 -5.13 10.51 -10.59
N LEU A 66 -4.69 9.68 -9.64
CA LEU A 66 -4.91 9.90 -8.21
C LEU A 66 -4.26 11.20 -7.72
N GLU A 67 -3.00 11.43 -8.06
CA GLU A 67 -2.27 12.62 -7.62
C GLU A 67 -2.93 13.91 -8.13
N LYS A 68 -3.35 13.96 -9.40
CA LYS A 68 -4.08 15.11 -9.95
C LYS A 68 -5.44 15.33 -9.30
N THR A 69 -6.13 14.26 -8.92
CA THR A 69 -7.48 14.35 -8.36
C THR A 69 -7.49 14.72 -6.87
N PHE A 70 -6.57 14.17 -6.07
CA PHE A 70 -6.58 14.33 -4.61
C PHE A 70 -5.43 15.18 -4.06
N GLY A 71 -4.29 15.23 -4.76
CA GLY A 71 -3.06 15.81 -4.26
C GLY A 71 -2.29 14.86 -3.34
N LEU A 72 -0.96 14.97 -3.35
CA LEU A 72 -0.07 14.06 -2.63
C LEU A 72 -0.27 14.10 -1.10
N ASP A 73 -0.53 15.27 -0.53
CA ASP A 73 -0.69 15.41 0.92
C ASP A 73 -1.89 14.62 1.46
N LYS A 74 -3.01 14.63 0.73
CA LYS A 74 -4.21 13.89 1.11
C LYS A 74 -4.02 12.39 0.93
N LEU A 75 -3.38 11.98 -0.16
CA LEU A 75 -3.04 10.57 -0.40
C LEU A 75 -2.10 10.04 0.68
N SER A 76 -1.09 10.83 1.07
CA SER A 76 -0.17 10.47 2.16
C SER A 76 -0.89 10.31 3.49
N ARG A 77 -1.76 11.26 3.87
CA ARG A 77 -2.60 11.11 5.08
C ARG A 77 -3.46 9.86 5.05
N PHE A 78 -4.06 9.56 3.90
CA PHE A 78 -4.88 8.36 3.74
C PHE A 78 -4.04 7.08 3.79
N HIS A 79 -2.83 7.07 3.22
CA HIS A 79 -1.85 5.98 3.34
C HIS A 79 -1.52 5.68 4.81
N HIS A 80 -1.23 6.71 5.61
CA HIS A 80 -0.99 6.55 7.05
C HIS A 80 -2.19 5.96 7.79
N LEU A 81 -3.41 6.43 7.51
CA LEU A 81 -4.62 5.94 8.16
C LEU A 81 -4.93 4.49 7.76
N ASN A 82 -4.92 4.21 6.46
CA ASN A 82 -5.09 2.87 5.90
C ASN A 82 -4.03 1.90 6.45
N GLY A 83 -2.84 2.38 6.82
CA GLY A 83 -1.73 1.53 7.30
C GLY A 83 -1.95 1.02 8.72
N LYS A 84 -2.56 1.85 9.55
CA LYS A 84 -2.95 1.47 10.90
C LYS A 84 -4.04 0.41 10.85
N TYR A 85 -5.07 0.63 10.04
CA TYR A 85 -6.17 -0.33 9.90
C TYR A 85 -5.75 -1.63 9.21
N SER A 86 -4.88 -1.57 8.19
CA SER A 86 -4.35 -2.78 7.58
C SER A 86 -3.58 -3.63 8.58
N LEU A 87 -2.82 -3.00 9.49
CA LEU A 87 -2.11 -3.73 10.55
C LEU A 87 -3.09 -4.40 11.54
N ILE A 88 -4.19 -3.74 11.89
CA ILE A 88 -5.20 -4.31 12.79
C ILE A 88 -5.80 -5.59 12.17
N PHE A 89 -6.24 -5.54 10.91
CA PHE A 89 -6.77 -6.72 10.22
C PHE A 89 -5.70 -7.79 10.03
N LEU A 90 -4.47 -7.39 9.71
CA LEU A 90 -3.36 -8.32 9.52
C LEU A 90 -2.98 -9.05 10.82
N LEU A 91 -3.12 -8.43 11.98
CA LEU A 91 -2.91 -9.07 13.29
C LEU A 91 -4.12 -9.91 13.72
N ALA A 92 -5.33 -9.42 13.44
CA ALA A 92 -6.57 -10.15 13.76
C ALA A 92 -6.69 -11.46 12.96
N HIS A 93 -6.24 -11.46 11.70
CA HIS A 93 -6.26 -12.63 10.83
C HIS A 93 -5.63 -13.89 11.46
N PRO A 94 -4.30 -13.95 11.73
CA PRO A 94 -3.67 -15.14 12.29
C PRO A 94 -4.17 -15.43 13.70
N LEU A 95 -4.51 -14.41 14.50
CA LEU A 95 -5.07 -14.61 15.84
C LEU A 95 -6.36 -15.45 15.77
N PHE A 96 -7.30 -15.05 14.91
CA PHE A 96 -8.57 -15.74 14.75
C PHE A 96 -8.39 -17.12 14.09
N ILE A 97 -7.54 -17.23 13.07
CA ILE A 97 -7.23 -18.52 12.44
C ILE A 97 -6.62 -19.51 13.46
N ILE A 98 -5.64 -19.10 14.27
CA ILE A 98 -5.03 -19.97 15.28
C ILE A 98 -6.06 -20.37 16.33
N LEU A 99 -6.89 -19.44 16.82
CA LEU A 99 -7.94 -19.76 17.80
C LEU A 99 -8.94 -20.79 17.25
N GLY A 100 -9.44 -20.58 16.04
CA GLY A 100 -10.37 -21.49 15.37
C GLY A 100 -9.79 -22.89 15.20
N TYR A 101 -8.59 -23.00 14.62
CA TYR A 101 -7.95 -24.31 14.43
C TYR A 101 -7.51 -24.97 15.74
N SER A 102 -7.15 -24.20 16.77
CA SER A 102 -6.83 -24.76 18.09
C SER A 102 -8.03 -25.40 18.76
N LEU A 103 -9.23 -24.81 18.57
CA LEU A 103 -10.49 -25.41 19.04
C LEU A 103 -10.85 -26.66 18.23
N ALA A 104 -10.69 -26.60 16.91
CA ALA A 104 -10.95 -27.74 16.02
C ALA A 104 -10.05 -28.95 16.31
N ALA A 105 -8.78 -28.70 16.64
CA ALA A 105 -7.78 -29.73 16.90
C ALA A 105 -7.66 -30.10 18.40
N GLU A 106 -8.45 -29.46 19.27
CA GLU A 106 -8.41 -29.65 20.73
C GLU A 106 -7.01 -29.48 21.36
N ILE A 107 -6.23 -28.53 20.83
CA ILE A 107 -4.90 -28.18 21.37
C ILE A 107 -4.85 -26.73 21.82
N ASN A 108 -3.85 -26.39 22.64
CA ASN A 108 -3.67 -24.99 23.05
C ASN A 108 -3.12 -24.10 21.92
N PHE A 109 -3.31 -22.79 22.07
CA PHE A 109 -2.87 -21.76 21.11
C PHE A 109 -1.40 -21.87 20.71
N LEU A 110 -0.48 -22.10 21.66
CA LEU A 110 0.95 -22.15 21.37
C LEU A 110 1.33 -23.38 20.55
N ASN A 111 0.67 -24.52 20.78
CA ASN A 111 0.89 -25.72 19.99
C ASN A 111 0.35 -25.54 18.56
N GLN A 112 -0.82 -24.92 18.40
CA GLN A 112 -1.36 -24.59 17.07
C GLN A 112 -0.46 -23.59 16.32
N LEU A 113 0.06 -22.56 17.01
CA LEU A 113 1.02 -21.63 16.41
C LEU A 113 2.29 -22.32 15.96
N LYS A 114 2.86 -23.22 16.77
CA LYS A 114 4.04 -24.02 16.38
C LYS A 114 3.73 -24.93 15.19
N PHE A 115 2.55 -25.55 15.18
CA PHE A 115 2.11 -26.38 14.07
C PHE A 115 2.05 -25.59 12.77
N PHE A 116 1.48 -24.38 12.76
CA PHE A 116 1.52 -23.52 11.57
C PHE A 116 2.92 -23.01 11.23
N ALA A 117 3.72 -22.65 12.23
CA ALA A 117 5.06 -22.11 12.00
C ALA A 117 6.04 -23.12 11.42
N PHE A 118 5.91 -24.41 11.76
CA PHE A 118 6.88 -25.44 11.37
C PHE A 118 6.28 -26.58 10.56
N GLY A 119 4.96 -26.61 10.37
CA GLY A 119 4.27 -27.65 9.59
C GLY A 119 4.22 -27.40 8.09
N ASN A 120 4.43 -26.16 7.64
CA ASN A 120 4.41 -25.80 6.22
C ASN A 120 5.27 -24.54 5.95
N ASP A 121 6.02 -24.57 4.84
CA ASP A 121 6.95 -23.50 4.47
C ASP A 121 6.26 -22.18 4.15
N GLU A 122 5.06 -22.20 3.57
CA GLU A 122 4.31 -21.00 3.20
C GLU A 122 3.71 -20.31 4.42
N THR A 123 3.22 -21.05 5.42
CA THR A 123 2.80 -20.44 6.69
C THR A 123 3.99 -19.87 7.47
N LEU A 124 5.17 -20.49 7.41
CA LEU A 124 6.38 -19.90 7.97
C LEU A 124 6.74 -18.58 7.28
N LYS A 125 6.74 -18.55 5.94
CA LYS A 125 6.97 -17.31 5.16
C LYS A 125 5.94 -16.23 5.50
N ALA A 126 4.67 -16.61 5.66
CA ALA A 126 3.60 -15.69 6.05
C ALA A 126 3.81 -15.11 7.46
N LEU A 127 4.30 -15.90 8.43
CA LEU A 127 4.65 -15.40 9.77
C LEU A 127 5.86 -14.45 9.74
N ILE A 128 6.87 -14.74 8.91
CA ILE A 128 8.00 -13.83 8.69
C ILE A 128 7.49 -12.53 8.04
N ALA A 129 6.61 -12.62 7.05
CA ALA A 129 5.98 -11.45 6.44
C ALA A 129 5.19 -10.62 7.45
N LEU A 130 4.39 -11.27 8.31
CA LEU A 130 3.67 -10.62 9.40
C LEU A 130 4.62 -9.84 10.32
N PHE A 131 5.72 -10.47 10.75
CA PHE A 131 6.74 -9.82 11.56
C PHE A 131 7.33 -8.59 10.83
N LEU A 132 7.67 -8.72 9.55
CA LEU A 132 8.18 -7.59 8.76
C LEU A 132 7.16 -6.45 8.64
N PHE A 133 5.88 -6.74 8.42
CA PHE A 133 4.84 -5.72 8.39
C PHE A 133 4.72 -4.99 9.74
N VAL A 134 4.68 -5.74 10.85
CA VAL A 134 4.64 -5.17 12.21
C VAL A 134 5.87 -4.29 12.45
N PHE A 135 7.06 -4.81 12.14
CA PHE A 135 8.33 -4.10 12.26
C PHE A 135 8.28 -2.78 11.48
N VAL A 136 7.91 -2.81 10.21
CA VAL A 136 7.83 -1.59 9.39
C VAL A 136 6.90 -0.57 10.01
N VAL A 137 5.68 -0.97 10.38
CA VAL A 137 4.68 0.00 10.88
C VAL A 137 5.14 0.61 12.20
N LEU A 138 5.61 -0.20 13.15
CA LEU A 138 6.08 0.28 14.45
C LEU A 138 7.33 1.15 14.32
N SER A 139 8.34 0.71 13.58
CA SER A 139 9.57 1.47 13.39
C SER A 139 9.31 2.76 12.61
N SER A 140 8.40 2.77 11.65
CA SER A 140 8.02 3.98 10.92
C SER A 140 7.29 4.99 11.79
N LEU A 141 6.43 4.51 12.69
CA LEU A 141 5.80 5.35 13.70
C LEU A 141 6.86 5.97 14.63
N ILE A 142 7.81 5.17 15.10
CA ILE A 142 8.91 5.64 15.97
C ILE A 142 9.75 6.69 15.24
N VAL A 143 10.17 6.45 14.00
CA VAL A 143 10.93 7.41 13.19
C VAL A 143 10.16 8.71 13.04
N SER A 144 8.86 8.64 12.74
CA SER A 144 8.01 9.83 12.60
C SER A 144 7.85 10.59 13.92
N LEU A 145 7.60 9.89 15.04
CA LEU A 145 7.41 10.51 16.36
C LEU A 145 8.69 11.14 16.89
N ARG A 146 9.84 10.49 16.68
CA ARG A 146 11.15 10.95 17.12
C ARG A 146 11.85 11.87 16.12
N LYS A 147 11.19 12.20 14.99
CA LYS A 147 11.73 13.04 13.91
C LYS A 147 13.13 12.59 13.45
N LEU A 148 13.32 11.27 13.30
CA LEU A 148 14.60 10.73 12.84
C LEU A 148 14.81 11.00 11.34
N ARG A 149 16.04 10.73 10.88
CA ARG A 149 16.46 10.91 9.49
C ARG A 149 15.51 10.20 8.51
N TYR A 150 15.22 10.87 7.40
CA TYR A 150 14.33 10.36 6.35
C TYR A 150 14.85 9.06 5.73
N GLU A 151 16.17 8.95 5.60
CA GLU A 151 16.85 7.79 5.02
C GLU A 151 16.55 6.52 5.84
N LEU A 152 16.50 6.64 7.17
CA LEU A 152 16.16 5.52 8.04
C LEU A 152 14.73 5.04 7.79
N TRP A 153 13.78 5.98 7.74
CA TRP A 153 12.39 5.65 7.38
C TRP A 153 12.31 4.97 6.01
N TYR A 154 13.06 5.49 5.03
CA TYR A 154 13.07 4.97 3.67
C TYR A 154 13.56 3.52 3.62
N PHE A 155 14.72 3.22 4.22
CA PHE A 155 15.27 1.87 4.23
C PHE A 155 14.40 0.87 5.00
N ILE A 156 13.82 1.28 6.14
CA ILE A 156 12.85 0.45 6.87
C ILE A 156 11.65 0.15 5.97
N HIS A 157 11.08 1.16 5.31
CA HIS A 157 9.91 0.96 4.44
C HIS A 157 10.19 0.04 3.24
N LEU A 158 11.44 -0.10 2.79
CA LEU A 158 11.77 -1.05 1.73
C LEU A 158 11.51 -2.51 2.15
N ALA A 159 11.51 -2.83 3.45
CA ALA A 159 11.18 -4.18 3.93
C ALA A 159 9.74 -4.60 3.60
N VAL A 160 8.83 -3.66 3.32
CA VAL A 160 7.45 -3.97 2.88
C VAL A 160 7.42 -4.77 1.59
N TYR A 161 8.35 -4.52 0.67
CA TYR A 161 8.41 -5.28 -0.60
C TYR A 161 8.73 -6.75 -0.34
N LEU A 162 9.66 -7.02 0.58
CA LEU A 162 9.98 -8.39 0.99
C LEU A 162 8.81 -9.03 1.73
N ALA A 163 8.14 -8.29 2.62
CA ALA A 163 6.95 -8.78 3.33
C ALA A 163 5.83 -9.19 2.37
N VAL A 164 5.54 -8.37 1.35
CA VAL A 164 4.54 -8.70 0.31
C VAL A 164 4.96 -9.92 -0.52
N LEU A 165 6.24 -10.02 -0.88
CA LEU A 165 6.74 -11.18 -1.63
C LEU A 165 6.58 -12.48 -0.84
N LEU A 166 6.93 -12.46 0.44
CA LEU A 166 6.83 -13.62 1.33
C LEU A 166 5.38 -14.02 1.67
N SER A 167 4.43 -13.08 1.64
CA SER A 167 3.01 -13.38 1.91
C SER A 167 2.18 -13.68 0.67
N PHE A 168 2.75 -13.56 -0.53
CA PHE A 168 1.99 -13.65 -1.79
C PHE A 168 1.41 -15.06 -2.02
N SER A 169 2.26 -16.09 -2.02
CA SER A 169 1.89 -17.49 -2.25
C SER A 169 0.91 -18.03 -1.22
N HIS A 170 1.13 -17.69 0.06
CA HIS A 170 0.25 -18.08 1.18
C HIS A 170 -1.24 -17.79 0.91
N GLN A 171 -1.56 -16.66 0.27
CA GLN A 171 -2.96 -16.30 -0.01
C GLN A 171 -3.63 -17.22 -1.03
N PHE A 172 -2.88 -17.69 -2.03
CA PHE A 172 -3.43 -18.52 -3.09
C PHE A 172 -3.49 -20.00 -2.69
N GLU A 173 -2.61 -20.44 -1.80
CA GLU A 173 -2.60 -21.83 -1.31
C GLU A 173 -3.65 -22.06 -0.21
N PHE A 174 -3.79 -21.12 0.73
CA PHE A 174 -4.64 -21.30 1.91
C PHE A 174 -5.90 -20.42 1.93
N GLY A 175 -6.10 -19.60 0.90
CA GLY A 175 -7.31 -18.80 0.77
C GLY A 175 -8.50 -19.66 0.41
N TYR A 176 -9.25 -20.16 1.39
CA TYR A 176 -10.46 -20.98 1.17
C TYR A 176 -11.46 -20.29 0.21
N SER A 177 -11.74 -18.99 0.41
CA SER A 177 -12.60 -18.22 -0.50
C SER A 177 -12.01 -18.05 -1.91
N LEU A 178 -10.68 -18.05 -2.05
CA LEU A 178 -9.99 -17.93 -3.34
C LEU A 178 -9.97 -19.26 -4.10
N THR A 179 -9.78 -20.37 -3.39
CA THR A 179 -9.75 -21.72 -3.97
C THR A 179 -11.15 -22.26 -4.29
N GLY A 180 -12.19 -21.78 -3.60
CA GLY A 180 -13.59 -22.18 -3.84
C GLY A 180 -14.28 -21.50 -5.04
N SER A 181 -13.68 -20.50 -5.69
CA SER A 181 -14.31 -19.80 -6.83
C SER A 181 -13.29 -19.29 -7.85
N ASN A 182 -13.29 -19.87 -9.05
CA ASN A 182 -12.46 -19.41 -10.16
C ASN A 182 -12.71 -17.94 -10.54
N LEU A 183 -13.96 -17.46 -10.39
CA LEU A 183 -14.31 -16.07 -10.63
C LEU A 183 -13.65 -15.14 -9.61
N PHE A 184 -13.71 -15.49 -8.32
CA PHE A 184 -13.07 -14.69 -7.27
C PHE A 184 -11.55 -14.74 -7.38
N TYR A 185 -10.98 -15.90 -7.67
CA TYR A 185 -9.56 -16.07 -7.95
C TYR A 185 -9.09 -15.14 -9.09
N GLY A 186 -9.80 -15.15 -10.23
CA GLY A 186 -9.49 -14.27 -11.36
C GLY A 186 -9.59 -12.78 -11.03
N TYR A 187 -10.62 -12.40 -10.28
CA TYR A 187 -10.75 -11.03 -9.74
C TYR A 187 -9.58 -10.65 -8.84
N TRP A 188 -9.17 -11.54 -7.94
CA TRP A 188 -8.06 -11.30 -7.01
C TRP A 188 -6.72 -11.12 -7.75
N VAL A 189 -6.44 -12.00 -8.71
CA VAL A 189 -5.26 -11.89 -9.57
C VAL A 189 -5.28 -10.58 -10.36
N LEU A 190 -6.43 -10.18 -10.91
CA LEU A 190 -6.56 -8.92 -11.63
C LEU A 190 -6.23 -7.71 -10.75
N LEU A 191 -6.66 -7.70 -9.49
CA LEU A 191 -6.30 -6.63 -8.55
C LEU A 191 -4.78 -6.53 -8.34
N TYR A 192 -4.13 -7.67 -8.12
CA TYR A 192 -2.68 -7.74 -7.98
C TYR A 192 -1.96 -7.23 -9.23
N LEU A 193 -2.39 -7.67 -10.42
CA LEU A 193 -1.80 -7.23 -11.69
C LEU A 193 -2.00 -5.73 -11.92
N LEU A 194 -3.18 -5.19 -11.60
CA LEU A 194 -3.46 -3.76 -11.74
C LEU A 194 -2.56 -2.91 -10.84
N VAL A 195 -2.40 -3.31 -9.57
CA VAL A 195 -1.54 -2.60 -8.62
C VAL A 195 -0.07 -2.73 -9.02
N LEU A 196 0.39 -3.94 -9.36
CA LEU A 196 1.75 -4.19 -9.82
C LEU A 196 2.09 -3.37 -11.06
N PHE A 197 1.23 -3.42 -12.08
CA PHE A 197 1.41 -2.65 -13.32
C PHE A 197 1.48 -1.15 -13.03
N ASN A 198 0.58 -0.62 -12.18
CA ASN A 198 0.58 0.78 -11.82
C ASN A 198 1.89 1.18 -11.14
N HIS A 199 2.33 0.38 -10.18
CA HIS A 199 3.55 0.62 -9.42
C HIS A 199 4.78 0.57 -10.33
N LEU A 200 4.91 -0.46 -11.17
CA LEU A 200 6.01 -0.60 -12.13
C LEU A 200 6.05 0.58 -13.11
N LYS A 201 4.90 0.93 -13.70
CA LYS A 201 4.80 1.99 -14.70
C LYS A 201 5.12 3.37 -14.13
N PHE A 202 4.47 3.75 -13.04
CA PHE A 202 4.51 5.13 -12.54
C PHE A 202 5.67 5.38 -11.58
N ARG A 203 6.07 4.38 -10.79
CA ARG A 203 7.16 4.53 -9.83
C ARG A 203 8.53 4.28 -10.42
N PHE A 204 8.66 3.36 -11.37
CA PHE A 204 9.96 2.97 -11.91
C PHE A 204 10.14 3.36 -13.37
N LEU A 205 9.31 2.82 -14.26
CA LEU A 205 9.50 2.95 -15.70
C LEU A 205 9.45 4.41 -16.16
N ARG A 206 8.43 5.16 -15.75
CA ARG A 206 8.28 6.55 -16.18
C ARG A 206 9.39 7.48 -15.65
N PRO A 207 9.80 7.44 -14.37
CA PRO A 207 10.97 8.19 -13.92
C PRO A 207 12.25 7.83 -14.65
N LEU A 208 12.53 6.54 -14.85
CA LEU A 208 13.71 6.08 -15.58
C LEU A 208 13.72 6.58 -17.03
N LEU A 209 12.61 6.38 -17.76
CA LEU A 209 12.49 6.88 -19.14
C LEU A 209 12.67 8.39 -19.23
N ASN A 210 12.16 9.15 -18.26
CA ASN A 210 12.35 10.60 -18.23
C ASN A 210 13.81 10.96 -17.96
N PHE A 211 14.47 10.26 -17.03
CA PHE A 211 15.87 10.47 -16.72
C PHE A 211 16.75 10.19 -17.95
N TYR A 212 16.54 9.07 -18.64
CA TYR A 212 17.29 8.75 -19.87
C TYR A 212 16.99 9.71 -21.03
N ARG A 213 15.72 10.07 -21.25
CA ARG A 213 15.31 10.97 -22.33
C ARG A 213 15.86 12.39 -22.15
N HIS A 214 15.82 12.91 -20.92
CA HIS A 214 16.14 14.31 -20.65
C HIS A 214 17.55 14.51 -20.10
N GLY A 215 18.19 13.48 -19.52
CA GLY A 215 19.55 13.57 -18.98
C GLY A 215 19.73 14.73 -18.01
N PHE A 216 18.84 14.84 -17.02
CA PHE A 216 18.79 15.96 -16.08
C PHE A 216 20.15 16.13 -15.37
N LYS A 217 20.67 17.36 -15.37
CA LYS A 217 21.89 17.77 -14.67
C LYS A 217 21.61 19.04 -13.88
N VAL A 218 22.28 19.21 -12.74
CA VAL A 218 22.27 20.50 -12.03
C VAL A 218 23.13 21.47 -12.82
N GLY A 219 22.50 22.49 -13.41
CA GLY A 219 23.19 23.53 -14.17
C GLY A 219 23.70 24.64 -13.27
N ARG A 220 22.89 25.08 -12.29
CA ARG A 220 23.24 26.17 -11.38
C ARG A 220 22.55 26.00 -10.03
N ILE A 221 23.22 26.45 -8.97
CA ILE A 221 22.65 26.55 -7.62
C ILE A 221 22.81 28.02 -7.20
N ILE A 222 21.71 28.67 -6.81
CA ILE A 222 21.70 30.06 -6.35
C ILE A 222 21.09 30.08 -4.96
N ARG A 223 21.76 30.74 -4.01
CA ARG A 223 21.17 31.02 -2.70
C ARG A 223 20.39 32.33 -2.79
N GLU A 224 19.07 32.26 -2.64
CA GLU A 224 18.19 33.44 -2.75
C GLU A 224 18.15 34.21 -1.42
N ASN A 225 18.23 33.50 -0.28
CA ASN A 225 18.38 34.09 1.05
C ASN A 225 18.93 33.06 2.05
N TYR A 226 18.88 33.37 3.35
CA TYR A 226 19.39 32.49 4.40
C TYR A 226 18.79 31.08 4.39
N ASN A 227 17.52 30.90 4.01
CA ASN A 227 16.78 29.63 4.09
C ASN A 227 16.24 29.13 2.75
N VAL A 228 16.56 29.79 1.63
CA VAL A 228 16.05 29.45 0.30
C VAL A 228 17.20 29.30 -0.69
N VAL A 229 17.20 28.18 -1.40
CA VAL A 229 18.16 27.86 -2.47
C VAL A 229 17.38 27.46 -3.71
N SER A 230 17.64 28.15 -4.82
CA SER A 230 17.16 27.83 -6.14
C SER A 230 18.13 26.87 -6.83
N ILE A 231 17.62 25.72 -7.28
CA ILE A 231 18.38 24.74 -8.06
C ILE A 231 17.84 24.73 -9.48
N TYR A 232 18.68 25.11 -10.44
CA TYR A 232 18.36 25.15 -11.85
C TYR A 232 18.77 23.82 -12.49
N ILE A 233 17.78 23.09 -13.00
CA ILE A 233 17.98 21.80 -13.66
C ILE A 233 18.06 22.03 -15.18
N SER A 234 19.13 21.55 -15.80
CA SER A 234 19.34 21.55 -17.24
C SER A 234 19.19 20.13 -17.81
N GLY A 235 18.97 20.02 -19.12
CA GLY A 235 18.75 18.74 -19.79
C GLY A 235 18.36 18.91 -21.25
N LYS A 236 18.11 17.79 -21.93
CA LYS A 236 17.65 17.72 -23.31
C LYS A 236 16.13 17.80 -23.40
N ASN A 237 15.60 18.42 -24.47
CA ASN A 237 14.16 18.43 -24.79
C ASN A 237 13.25 18.92 -23.65
N LEU A 238 13.71 19.87 -22.83
CA LEU A 238 12.92 20.39 -21.70
C LEU A 238 11.67 21.16 -22.14
N GLU A 239 11.69 21.76 -23.34
CA GLU A 239 10.55 22.50 -23.90
C GLU A 239 9.30 21.61 -24.12
N SER A 240 9.50 20.31 -24.37
CA SER A 240 8.41 19.33 -24.47
C SER A 240 7.63 19.16 -23.15
N ARG A 241 8.15 19.71 -22.05
CA ARG A 241 7.49 19.80 -20.74
C ARG A 241 7.43 21.26 -20.30
N ARG A 242 6.60 22.07 -20.97
CA ARG A 242 6.06 23.27 -20.32
C ARG A 242 5.32 22.82 -19.06
N PHE A 243 6.00 22.89 -17.92
CA PHE A 243 5.32 23.04 -16.65
C PHE A 243 4.40 24.24 -16.83
N HIS A 244 3.10 24.08 -16.56
CA HIS A 244 2.18 25.20 -16.57
C HIS A 244 2.61 26.14 -15.45
N GLU A 245 3.50 27.05 -15.80
CA GLU A 245 3.78 28.25 -15.06
C GLU A 245 2.47 29.04 -15.09
N LYS A 246 1.68 28.94 -14.03
CA LYS A 246 0.76 30.02 -13.71
C LYS A 246 1.68 31.21 -13.45
N THR A 247 1.92 31.98 -14.50
CA THR A 247 2.66 33.23 -14.48
C THR A 247 2.19 34.04 -13.29
N ALA A 248 2.96 34.02 -12.20
CA ALA A 248 2.95 35.15 -11.30
C ALA A 248 3.49 36.29 -12.15
N LYS A 249 2.63 37.27 -12.45
CA LYS A 249 3.04 38.50 -13.14
C LYS A 249 4.28 39.03 -12.40
N PRO A 250 5.36 39.40 -13.10
CA PRO A 250 6.42 40.16 -12.48
C PRO A 250 5.79 41.44 -11.93
N ALA A 251 5.90 41.68 -10.63
CA ALA A 251 5.68 42.99 -10.06
C ALA A 251 6.87 43.88 -10.48
N LEU A 252 6.93 44.23 -11.76
CA LEU A 252 7.77 45.31 -12.26
C LEU A 252 6.90 46.57 -12.23
N GLY A 253 7.16 47.41 -11.23
CA GLY A 253 6.41 48.65 -11.03
C GLY A 253 6.77 49.38 -9.75
N GLY A 254 8.07 49.58 -9.50
CA GLY A 254 8.57 50.49 -8.48
C GLY A 254 9.78 51.21 -9.05
N LYS A 255 9.53 52.38 -9.65
CA LYS A 255 10.56 53.28 -10.17
C LYS A 255 11.50 53.68 -9.04
N SER A 256 12.80 53.63 -9.33
CA SER A 256 13.79 54.45 -8.65
C SER A 256 13.51 55.90 -9.01
N ASP A 257 13.17 56.73 -8.01
CA ASP A 257 13.29 58.18 -8.09
C ASP A 257 13.73 58.65 -6.69
N TYR A 258 14.98 59.12 -6.63
CA TYR A 258 15.70 59.80 -5.53
C TYR A 258 16.18 58.95 -4.33
#